data_AF-A0AAW6TNT9-F1
#
_entry.id   AF-A0AAW6TNT9-F1
#
_cell.length_a   1.000
_cell.length_b   1.000
_cell.length_c   1.000
_cell.angle_alpha   90.00
_cell.angle_beta   90.00
_cell.angle_gamma   90.00
#
_symmetry.space_group_name_H-M   'P 1'
#
loop_
_entity.id
_entity.type
_entity.pdbx_description
1 polymer ?
#
loop_
_entity_poly.entity_id
_entity_poly.type
_entity_poly.pdbx_seq_one_letter_code
_entity_poly.pdbx_strand_id
1 'polypeptide(L)'
;MRGRDIKRYSYEFADLYLIATFPSLKIDIDEYPAVKNHLLGFGHDRLRQTGDKSARKKTNNKWYETQDSISYWEDFSKQKIIYPNMTKFLPFHLDNEGFIQNDKSFMITGE
;
A
#
# COMPACT_ATOMS: atom_id res chain seq x y z
N MET A 1 -6.50 2.89 4.69
CA MET A 1 -7.82 2.49 5.22
C MET A 1 -7.83 0.99 5.50
N ARG A 2 -8.26 0.56 6.68
CA ARG A 2 -8.43 -0.85 7.02
C ARG A 2 -9.91 -1.22 6.99
N GLY A 3 -10.23 -2.51 6.89
CA GLY A 3 -11.61 -3.00 6.92
C GLY A 3 -12.47 -2.44 8.08
N ARG A 4 -11.88 -2.28 9.28
CA ARG A 4 -12.57 -1.76 10.47
C ARG A 4 -12.90 -0.26 10.42
N ASP A 5 -12.15 0.47 9.60
CA ASP A 5 -12.25 1.92 9.44
C ASP A 5 -13.43 2.27 8.48
N ILE A 6 -13.95 1.29 7.73
CA ILE A 6 -15.10 1.46 6.81
C ILE A 6 -16.41 1.30 7.57
N LYS A 7 -17.33 2.25 7.39
CA LYS A 7 -18.70 2.22 7.91
C LYS A 7 -19.71 2.28 6.77
N ARG A 8 -20.99 2.09 7.09
CA ARG A 8 -22.06 2.24 6.10
C ARG A 8 -22.11 3.71 5.66
N TYR A 9 -21.82 3.97 4.38
CA TYR A 9 -21.81 5.31 3.78
C TYR A 9 -20.78 6.30 4.36
N SER A 10 -19.84 5.86 5.20
CA SER A 10 -18.80 6.73 5.80
C SER A 10 -17.54 5.93 6.14
N TYR A 11 -16.51 6.62 6.63
CA TYR A 11 -15.28 6.03 7.13
C TYR A 11 -14.77 6.83 8.33
N GLU A 12 -13.86 6.23 9.09
CA GLU A 12 -13.15 6.86 10.20
C GLU A 12 -11.65 6.84 9.90
N PHE A 13 -11.08 8.01 9.56
CA PHE A 13 -9.65 8.09 9.26
C PHE A 13 -8.84 7.93 10.54
N ALA A 14 -7.84 7.04 10.50
CA ALA A 14 -7.05 6.67 11.68
C ALA A 14 -5.68 7.34 11.73
N ASP A 15 -5.47 8.43 10.99
CA ASP A 15 -4.17 9.11 10.85
C ASP A 15 -3.02 8.18 10.46
N LEU A 16 -3.34 7.19 9.62
CA LEU A 16 -2.38 6.23 9.09
C LEU A 16 -2.11 6.50 7.62
N TYR A 17 -0.82 6.51 7.28
CA TYR A 17 -0.31 6.76 5.95
C TYR A 17 0.51 5.57 5.45
N LEU A 18 0.68 5.47 4.14
CA LEU A 18 1.49 4.44 3.49
C LEU A 18 2.67 5.11 2.77
N ILE A 19 3.88 4.58 2.98
CA ILE A 19 5.04 4.94 2.17
C ILE A 19 5.05 4.05 0.93
N ALA A 20 4.69 4.62 -0.22
CA ALA A 20 4.56 3.89 -1.48
C ALA A 20 5.88 3.88 -2.28
N THR A 21 6.76 2.92 -2.00
CA THR A 21 7.98 2.68 -2.80
C THR A 21 7.72 1.65 -3.90
N PHE A 22 6.75 1.92 -4.78
CA PHE A 22 6.40 1.00 -5.85
C PHE A 22 7.44 1.05 -6.98
N PRO A 23 7.86 -0.10 -7.56
CA PRO A 23 8.75 -0.13 -8.72
C PRO A 23 8.21 0.68 -9.91
N SER A 24 6.88 0.75 -10.07
CA SER A 24 6.20 1.51 -11.13
C SER A 24 6.45 3.02 -11.05
N LEU A 25 6.70 3.57 -9.86
CA LEU A 25 6.94 4.99 -9.65
C LEU A 25 8.38 5.41 -9.97
N LYS A 26 9.30 4.45 -10.16
CA LYS A 26 10.73 4.69 -10.49
C LYS A 26 11.40 5.73 -9.57
N ILE A 27 11.06 5.70 -8.29
CA ILE A 27 11.53 6.67 -7.29
C ILE A 27 13.05 6.56 -7.14
N ASP A 28 13.72 7.70 -7.04
CA ASP A 28 15.06 7.79 -6.49
C ASP A 28 14.98 7.99 -4.97
N ILE A 29 15.45 7.02 -4.20
CA ILE A 29 15.40 7.08 -2.73
C ILE A 29 16.35 8.12 -2.15
N ASP A 30 17.37 8.54 -2.90
CA ASP A 30 18.36 9.51 -2.44
C ASP A 30 17.79 10.93 -2.36
N GLU A 31 16.71 11.22 -3.09
CA GLU A 31 15.93 12.46 -2.95
C GLU A 31 15.13 12.53 -1.63
N TYR A 32 14.94 11.39 -0.94
CA TYR A 32 14.12 11.28 0.27
C TYR A 32 14.93 10.74 1.46
N PRO A 33 15.87 11.52 2.02
CA PRO A 33 16.79 11.06 3.06
C PRO A 33 16.08 10.59 4.34
N ALA A 34 14.98 11.22 4.73
CA ALA A 34 14.19 10.80 5.90
C ALA A 34 13.57 9.41 5.71
N VAL A 35 13.01 9.13 4.53
CA VAL A 35 12.43 7.83 4.19
C VAL A 35 13.53 6.77 4.07
N LYS A 36 14.65 7.12 3.41
CA LYS A 36 15.82 6.25 3.31
C LYS A 36 16.31 5.81 4.70
N ASN A 37 16.50 6.75 5.61
CA ASN A 37 16.96 6.47 6.98
C ASN A 37 15.95 5.65 7.77
N HIS A 38 14.66 5.95 7.65
CA HIS A 38 13.60 5.16 8.25
C HIS A 38 13.65 3.70 7.78
N LEU A 39 13.78 3.46 6.47
CA LEU A 39 13.87 2.12 5.90
C LEU A 39 15.15 1.40 6.34
N LEU A 40 16.29 2.08 6.35
CA LEU A 40 17.56 1.51 6.81
C LEU A 40 17.50 1.09 8.29
N GLY A 41 16.66 1.74 9.11
CA GLY A 41 16.42 1.34 10.50
C GLY A 41 15.90 -0.09 10.68
N PHE A 42 15.26 -0.68 9.66
CA PHE A 42 14.83 -2.09 9.70
C PHE A 42 15.96 -3.09 9.38
N GLY A 43 17.10 -2.60 8.89
CA GLY A 43 18.27 -3.38 8.48
C GLY A 43 18.36 -3.55 6.96
N HIS A 44 19.42 -3.00 6.36
CA HIS A 44 19.64 -3.05 4.91
C HIS A 44 19.67 -4.49 4.36
N ASP A 45 20.37 -5.39 5.03
CA ASP A 45 20.47 -6.80 4.59
C ASP A 45 19.14 -7.53 4.62
N ARG A 46 18.22 -7.13 5.52
CA ARG A 46 16.87 -7.68 5.58
C ARG A 46 15.99 -7.19 4.45
N LEU A 47 16.22 -5.98 3.97
CA LEU A 47 15.44 -5.34 2.92
C LEU A 47 15.94 -5.70 1.52
N ARG A 48 17.20 -6.11 1.37
CA ARG A 48 17.72 -6.64 0.11
C ARG A 48 16.79 -7.72 -0.44
N GLN A 49 16.62 -7.73 -1.76
CA GLN A 49 15.77 -8.68 -2.47
C GLN A 49 16.63 -9.70 -3.23
N THR A 50 17.60 -10.31 -2.54
CA THR A 50 18.57 -11.26 -3.14
C THR A 50 18.13 -12.71 -3.06
N GLY A 51 17.21 -13.05 -2.14
CA GLY A 51 16.79 -14.42 -1.84
C GLY A 51 17.70 -15.16 -0.85
N ASP A 52 18.67 -14.49 -0.23
CA ASP A 52 19.49 -15.06 0.84
C ASP A 52 18.67 -15.34 2.11
N LYS A 53 19.19 -16.18 3.01
CA LYS A 53 18.48 -16.64 4.23
C LYS A 53 17.94 -15.51 5.12
N SER A 54 18.58 -14.34 5.11
CA SER A 54 18.19 -13.16 5.89
C SER A 54 17.55 -12.06 5.05
N ALA A 55 17.48 -12.22 3.73
CA ALA A 55 16.99 -11.23 2.79
C ALA A 55 15.55 -11.55 2.34
N ARG A 56 14.89 -10.59 1.69
CA ARG A 56 13.60 -10.83 1.05
C ARG A 56 13.77 -11.72 -0.18
N LYS A 57 12.65 -12.30 -0.64
CA LYS A 57 12.56 -13.09 -1.88
C LYS A 57 13.28 -12.36 -3.03
N LYS A 58 14.01 -13.12 -3.84
CA LYS A 58 14.76 -12.59 -4.99
C LYS A 58 13.82 -11.91 -5.99
N THR A 59 14.08 -10.64 -6.29
CA THR A 59 13.40 -9.87 -7.35
C THR A 59 14.42 -9.00 -8.09
N ASN A 60 13.99 -8.34 -9.17
CA ASN A 60 14.79 -7.34 -9.88
C ASN A 60 14.57 -5.91 -9.35
N ASN A 61 13.83 -5.77 -8.23
CA ASN A 61 13.46 -4.48 -7.67
C ASN A 61 14.57 -3.98 -6.74
N LYS A 62 14.59 -2.67 -6.48
CA LYS A 62 15.54 -2.07 -5.55
C LYS A 62 15.25 -2.53 -4.11
N TRP A 63 16.27 -2.48 -3.26
CA TRP A 63 16.17 -2.94 -1.86
C TRP A 63 15.11 -2.21 -1.04
N TYR A 64 14.70 -1.00 -1.43
CA TYR A 64 13.67 -0.22 -0.74
C TYR A 64 12.28 -0.35 -1.36
N GLU A 65 12.15 -1.02 -2.50
CA GLU A 65 10.87 -1.14 -3.22
C GLU A 65 10.01 -2.29 -2.69
N THR A 66 8.71 -2.24 -2.99
CA THR A 66 7.81 -3.37 -2.80
C THR A 66 8.23 -4.56 -3.68
N GLN A 67 7.88 -5.78 -3.27
CA GLN A 67 8.26 -6.99 -4.01
C GLN A 67 7.33 -7.23 -5.20
N ASP A 68 6.03 -7.02 -5.00
CA ASP A 68 5.04 -7.15 -6.06
C ASP A 68 4.98 -5.88 -6.89
N SER A 69 4.72 -6.08 -8.19
CA SER A 69 4.42 -5.00 -9.12
C SER A 69 2.98 -4.55 -8.90
N ILE A 70 2.82 -3.32 -8.43
CA ILE A 70 1.51 -2.69 -8.24
C ILE A 70 1.34 -1.69 -9.40
N SER A 71 1.04 -2.22 -10.58
CA SER A 71 0.82 -1.41 -11.79
C SER A 71 -0.50 -0.65 -11.75
N TYR A 72 -1.51 -1.21 -11.09
CA TYR A 72 -2.84 -0.62 -10.90
C TYR A 72 -2.89 0.46 -9.80
N TRP A 73 -1.74 1.01 -9.38
CA TRP A 73 -1.70 1.95 -8.25
C TRP A 73 -2.52 3.23 -8.52
N GLU A 74 -2.65 3.64 -9.78
CA GLU A 74 -3.48 4.79 -10.19
C GLU A 74 -4.97 4.55 -9.97
N ASP A 75 -5.42 3.29 -9.93
CA ASP A 75 -6.82 2.94 -9.67
C ASP A 75 -7.23 3.32 -8.24
N PHE A 76 -6.28 3.43 -7.30
CA PHE A 76 -6.54 3.96 -5.96
C PHE A 76 -6.84 5.46 -5.97
N SER A 77 -6.56 6.19 -7.05
CA SER A 77 -6.93 7.60 -7.18
C SER A 77 -8.26 7.79 -7.88
N LYS A 78 -8.79 6.75 -8.55
CA LYS A 78 -10.11 6.79 -9.18
C LYS A 78 -11.22 6.77 -8.12
N GLN A 79 -12.39 7.30 -8.51
CA GLN A 79 -13.62 7.07 -7.77
C GLN A 79 -13.89 5.56 -7.69
N LYS A 80 -14.14 5.06 -6.48
CA LYS A 80 -14.28 3.63 -6.24
C LYS A 80 -15.21 3.32 -5.08
N ILE A 81 -15.83 2.16 -5.13
CA ILE A 81 -16.59 1.60 -4.01
C ILE A 81 -15.63 0.74 -3.19
N ILE A 82 -15.57 0.99 -1.88
CA ILE A 82 -14.75 0.26 -0.92
C ILE A 82 -15.64 -0.54 0.03
N TYR A 83 -15.26 -1.77 0.33
CA TYR A 83 -15.97 -2.61 1.31
C TYR A 83 -15.02 -3.57 2.04
N PRO A 84 -15.27 -3.92 3.32
CA PRO A 84 -14.42 -4.82 4.08
C PRO A 84 -14.57 -6.28 3.61
N ASN A 85 -13.49 -7.04 3.73
CA ASN A 85 -13.45 -8.47 3.37
C ASN A 85 -14.29 -9.33 4.34
N MET A 86 -14.19 -9.08 5.65
CA MET A 86 -14.96 -9.81 6.67
C MET A 86 -15.87 -8.86 7.43
N THR A 87 -17.18 -9.09 7.37
CA THR A 87 -18.18 -8.22 8.01
C THR A 87 -19.51 -8.96 8.20
N LYS A 88 -20.22 -8.62 9.29
CA LYS A 88 -21.57 -9.17 9.57
C LYS A 88 -22.66 -8.48 8.75
N PHE A 89 -22.39 -7.26 8.29
CA PHE A 89 -23.29 -6.45 7.45
C PHE A 89 -22.55 -6.10 6.15
N LEU A 90 -23.20 -5.49 5.16
CA LEU A 90 -22.53 -5.04 3.93
C LEU A 90 -22.30 -3.51 3.97
N PRO A 91 -21.25 -2.99 4.66
CA PRO A 91 -20.90 -1.58 4.63
C PRO A 91 -20.10 -1.30 3.36
N PHE A 92 -20.77 -0.66 2.40
CA PHE A 92 -20.11 -0.06 1.25
C PHE A 92 -19.91 1.44 1.52
N HIS A 93 -18.76 1.94 1.08
CA HIS A 93 -18.43 3.36 1.08
C HIS A 93 -18.00 3.78 -0.32
N LEU A 94 -18.55 4.88 -0.83
CA LEU A 94 -18.11 5.49 -2.07
C LEU A 94 -16.95 6.43 -1.76
N ASP A 95 -15.76 6.06 -2.20
CA ASP A 95 -14.55 6.84 -2.02
C ASP A 95 -14.32 7.76 -3.21
N ASN A 96 -14.30 9.07 -2.92
CA ASN A 96 -13.96 10.14 -3.85
C ASN A 96 -12.64 10.84 -3.47
N GLU A 97 -12.01 10.44 -2.36
CA GLU A 97 -10.85 11.11 -1.77
C GLU A 97 -9.54 10.36 -2.05
N GLY A 98 -9.60 9.17 -2.65
CA GLY A 98 -8.42 8.45 -3.12
C GLY A 98 -7.77 7.58 -2.03
N PHE A 99 -8.56 6.97 -1.15
CA PHE A 99 -8.04 6.15 -0.07
C PHE A 99 -7.35 4.88 -0.58
N ILE A 100 -6.13 4.67 -0.07
CA ILE A 100 -5.40 3.40 -0.21
C ILE A 100 -5.84 2.45 0.90
N GLN A 101 -6.09 1.20 0.56
CA GLN A 101 -6.63 0.19 1.47
C GLN A 101 -5.64 -0.95 1.71
N ASN A 102 -5.84 -1.69 2.80
CA ASN A 102 -5.07 -2.90 3.08
C ASN A 102 -5.76 -4.16 2.51
N ASP A 103 -5.16 -5.32 2.74
CA ASP A 103 -5.65 -6.64 2.31
C ASP A 103 -6.96 -7.09 3.00
N LYS A 104 -7.52 -6.27 3.90
CA LYS A 104 -8.78 -6.55 4.62
C LYS A 104 -9.97 -5.78 4.05
N SER A 105 -9.81 -5.11 2.92
CA SER A 105 -10.90 -4.51 2.15
C SER A 105 -10.68 -4.70 0.65
N PHE A 106 -11.77 -4.57 -0.09
CA PHE A 106 -11.82 -4.69 -1.54
C PHE A 106 -12.28 -3.37 -2.15
N MET A 107 -11.94 -3.19 -3.43
CA MET A 107 -12.34 -2.03 -4.21
C MET A 107 -12.95 -2.43 -5.54
N ILE A 108 -13.93 -1.66 -5.98
CA ILE A 108 -14.51 -1.72 -7.32
C ILE A 108 -14.36 -0.34 -7.95
N THR A 109 -13.66 -0.27 -9.06
CA THR A 109 -13.48 0.93 -9.89
C THR A 109 -14.33 0.82 -11.15
N GLY A 110 -14.81 1.94 -11.67
CA GLY A 110 -15.39 2.00 -13.02
C GLY A 110 -14.31 2.09 -14.10
N GLU A 111 -14.65 1.66 -15.31
CA GLU A 111 -13.89 1.98 -16.54
C GLU A 111 -14.20 3.40 -17.03
#